data_AF-A0A176RVH8-F1
#
_entry.id   AF-A0A176RVH8-F1
#
_cell.length_a   1.000
_cell.length_b   1.000
_cell.length_c   1.000
_cell.angle_alpha   90.00
_cell.angle_beta   90.00
_cell.angle_gamma   90.00
#
_symmetry.space_group_name_H-M   'P 1'
#
loop_
_entity.id
_entity.type
_entity.pdbx_description
1 polymer ?
#
loop_
_entity_poly.entity_id
_entity_poly.type
_entity_poly.pdbx_seq_one_letter_code
_entity_poly.pdbx_strand_id
1 'polypeptide(L)' 'MDIAYFKKGERLIQASSSPDVLYIIIKGIVQEIQDEQLVSVYVSQDSFDAMSLLNGNNKNDYIVKEELICYA' A
#
# COMPACT_ATOMS: atom_id res chain seq x y z
N MET A 1 -9.23 -7.33 -8.83
CA MET A 1 -9.71 -7.59 -7.46
C MET A 1 -9.79 -9.08 -7.22
N ASP A 2 -8.59 -9.62 -7.00
CA ASP A 2 -8.35 -10.95 -6.46
C ASP A 2 -7.78 -10.81 -5.04
N ILE A 3 -7.64 -11.93 -4.33
CA ILE A 3 -6.95 -11.94 -3.03
C ILE A 3 -5.44 -12.04 -3.28
N ALA A 4 -4.68 -11.10 -2.74
CA ALA A 4 -3.23 -11.06 -2.81
C ALA A 4 -2.59 -11.24 -1.42
N TYR A 5 -1.38 -11.79 -1.41
CA TYR A 5 -0.60 -12.10 -0.21
C TYR A 5 0.78 -11.51 -0.32
N PHE A 6 1.20 -10.74 0.69
CA PHE A 6 2.51 -10.09 0.71
C PHE A 6 3.24 -10.34 2.02
N LYS A 7 4.56 -10.49 1.94
CA LYS A 7 5.39 -10.82 3.09
C LYS A 7 5.77 -9.58 3.87
N LYS A 8 6.02 -9.75 5.17
CA LYS A 8 6.63 -8.70 5.99
C LYS A 8 7.95 -8.21 5.37
N GLY A 9 8.10 -6.89 5.28
CA GLY A 9 9.25 -6.20 4.72
C GLY A 9 9.15 -5.92 3.23
N GLU A 10 8.14 -6.43 2.54
CA GLU A 10 7.94 -6.20 1.12
C GLU A 10 7.54 -4.74 0.84
N ARG A 11 8.17 -4.13 -0.16
CA ARG A 11 7.75 -2.84 -0.71
C ARG A 11 6.67 -3.13 -1.75
N LEU A 12 5.42 -2.89 -1.36
CA LEU A 12 4.24 -3.20 -2.15
C LEU A 12 4.03 -2.21 -3.29
N ILE A 13 4.22 -0.92 -3.02
CA ILE A 13 4.18 0.13 -4.03
C ILE A 13 5.43 0.98 -3.86
N GLN A 14 6.09 1.30 -4.96
CA GLN A 14 7.27 2.15 -4.97
C GLN A 14 6.89 3.55 -5.42
N ALA A 15 7.49 4.57 -4.81
CA ALA A 15 7.34 5.93 -5.29
C ALA A 15 7.68 6.04 -6.79
N SER A 16 6.95 6.86 -7.52
CA SER A 16 7.03 7.06 -8.98
C SER A 16 6.64 5.86 -9.84
N SER A 17 6.05 4.79 -9.27
CA SER A 17 5.41 3.75 -10.08
C SER A 17 4.09 4.23 -10.69
N SER A 18 3.65 3.59 -11.77
CA SER A 18 2.28 3.75 -12.28
C SER A 18 1.30 3.18 -11.25
N PRO A 19 0.29 3.96 -10.81
CA PRO A 19 -0.75 3.45 -9.92
C PRO A 19 -1.83 2.74 -10.76
N ASP A 20 -2.01 1.44 -10.50
CA ASP A 20 -2.89 0.60 -11.31
C ASP A 20 -3.93 -0.17 -10.47
N VAL A 21 -3.76 -0.19 -9.13
CA VAL A 21 -4.51 -1.06 -8.20
C VAL A 21 -4.93 -0.29 -6.95
N LEU A 22 -6.19 -0.47 -6.52
CA LEU A 22 -6.65 -0.07 -5.19
C LEU A 22 -6.53 -1.25 -4.24
N TYR A 23 -5.83 -1.08 -3.13
CA TYR A 23 -5.69 -2.14 -2.14
C TYR A 23 -6.68 -1.97 -0.99
N ILE A 24 -7.31 -3.08 -0.57
CA ILE A 24 -8.20 -3.11 0.61
C ILE A 24 -7.71 -4.20 1.58
N ILE A 25 -7.33 -3.81 2.79
CA ILE A 25 -6.67 -4.70 3.75
C ILE A 25 -7.70 -5.61 4.43
N ILE A 26 -7.49 -6.93 4.31
CA ILE A 26 -8.21 -7.95 5.09
C ILE A 26 -7.47 -8.15 6.42
N LYS A 27 -6.16 -8.38 6.37
CA LYS A 27 -5.25 -8.59 7.51
C LYS A 27 -3.89 -8.00 7.21
N GLY A 28 -3.23 -7.41 8.20
CA GLY A 28 -1.84 -6.96 8.11
C GLY A 28 -1.69 -5.47 8.39
N ILE A 29 -0.47 -4.98 8.24
CA ILE A 29 -0.13 -3.56 8.45
C ILE A 29 0.74 -3.10 7.28
N VAL A 30 0.36 -1.98 6.67
CA VAL A 30 1.14 -1.30 5.63
C VAL A 30 1.49 0.11 6.12
N GLN A 31 2.75 0.50 5.94
CA GLN A 31 3.18 1.87 6.18
C GLN A 31 3.39 2.60 4.87
N GLU A 32 2.91 3.83 4.82
CA GLU A 32 3.22 4.77 3.75
C GLU A 32 4.35 5.69 4.19
N ILE A 33 5.41 5.73 3.38
CA ILE A 33 6.63 6.47 3.64
C ILE A 33 6.85 7.47 2.50
N GLN A 34 7.15 8.71 2.84
CA GLN A 34 7.55 9.74 1.89
C GLN A 34 8.85 10.39 2.38
N ASP A 35 9.89 10.43 1.55
CA ASP A 35 11.18 11.03 1.89
C ASP A 35 11.73 10.55 3.25
N GLU A 36 11.69 9.23 3.49
CA GLU A 36 12.08 8.56 4.74
C GLU A 36 11.21 8.85 5.97
N GLN A 37 10.12 9.62 5.82
CA GLN A 37 9.18 9.96 6.90
C GLN A 37 7.92 9.10 6.82
N LEU A 38 7.44 8.65 7.99
CA LEU A 38 6.16 7.97 8.09
C LEU A 38 5.01 8.96 7.86
N VAL A 39 4.23 8.72 6.81
CA VAL A 39 3.05 9.52 6.45
C VAL A 39 1.79 8.93 7.06
N SER A 40 1.60 7.61 6.89
CA SER A 40 0.40 6.92 7.32
C SER A 40 0.67 5.46 7.67
N VAL A 41 -0.24 4.87 8.45
CA VAL A 41 -0.29 3.45 8.78
C VAL A 41 -1.69 2.94 8.47
N TYR A 42 -1.76 1.91 7.64
CA TYR A 42 -2.99 1.26 7.23
C TYR A 42 -3.10 -0.12 7.87
N VAL A 43 -4.27 -0.43 8.41
CA VAL A 43 -4.59 -1.67 9.11
C VAL A 43 -5.82 -2.35 8.49
N SER A 44 -6.27 -3.47 9.07
CA SER A 44 -7.47 -4.17 8.60
C SER A 44 -8.66 -3.23 8.38
N GLN A 45 -9.34 -3.42 7.25
CA GLN A 45 -10.47 -2.62 6.73
C GLN A 45 -10.09 -1.27 6.11
N ASP A 46 -8.84 -0.84 6.21
CA ASP A 46 -8.39 0.34 5.47
C ASP A 46 -8.15 0.03 3.99
N SER A 47 -8.22 1.07 3.16
CA SER A 47 -7.77 1.06 1.78
C SER A 47 -6.68 2.10 1.55
N PHE A 48 -5.75 1.84 0.62
CA PHE A 48 -4.68 2.77 0.28
C PHE A 48 -4.43 2.86 -1.23
N ASP A 49 -3.63 3.84 -1.65
CA ASP A 49 -3.30 4.21 -3.05
C ASP A 49 -4.43 4.87 -3.88
N ALA A 50 -5.61 5.11 -3.28
CA ALA A 50 -6.74 5.73 -3.98
C ALA A 50 -6.41 7.10 -4.61
N MET A 51 -5.65 7.95 -3.89
CA MET A 51 -5.28 9.27 -4.39
C MET A 51 -4.31 9.20 -5.58
N SER A 52 -3.43 8.19 -5.59
CA SER A 52 -2.51 8.01 -6.69
C SER A 52 -3.21 7.54 -7.95
N LEU A 53 -4.20 6.65 -7.83
CA LEU A 53 -5.08 6.28 -8.95
C LEU A 53 -5.83 7.48 -9.54
N LEU A 54 -6.31 8.39 -8.68
CA LEU A 54 -7.02 9.59 -9.14
C LEU A 54 -6.09 10.61 -9.81
N ASN A 55 -4.87 10.78 -9.29
CA ASN A 55 -3.91 11.79 -9.76
C ASN A 55 -2.96 11.28 -10.86
N GLY A 56 -2.93 9.97 -11.13
CA GLY A 56 -2.01 9.33 -12.06
C GLY A 56 -0.53 9.37 -11.63
N ASN A 57 -0.26 9.65 -10.35
CA ASN A 57 1.10 9.61 -9.80
C ASN A 57 1.10 9.13 -8.35
N ASN A 58 2.17 8.43 -7.99
CA ASN A 58 2.47 8.05 -6.61
C ASN A 58 3.80 8.66 -6.18
N LYS A 59 3.83 9.29 -5.00
CA LYS A 59 5.05 9.88 -4.40
C LYS A 59 5.59 9.08 -3.23
N ASN A 60 4.86 8.06 -2.80
CA ASN A 60 5.08 7.40 -1.52
C ASN A 60 5.43 5.93 -1.72
N ASP A 61 6.32 5.42 -0.88
CA ASP A 61 6.56 3.98 -0.76
C ASP A 61 5.54 3.37 0.20
N TYR A 62 5.00 2.21 -0.16
CA TYR A 62 4.11 1.44 0.71
C TYR A 62 4.81 0.15 1.11
N ILE A 63 5.08 -0.02 2.41
CA ILE A 63 5.91 -1.11 2.95
C ILE A 63 5.08 -1.95 3.91
N VAL A 64 5.04 -3.26 3.65
CA VAL A 64 4.36 -4.24 4.49
C VAL A 64 5.15 -4.43 5.80
N LYS A 65 4.54 -4.14 6.94
CA LYS A 65 5.17 -4.30 8.28
C LYS A 65 4.76 -5.58 8.99
N GLU A 66 3.61 -6.13 8.65
CA GLU A 66 3.12 -7.44 9.06
C GLU A 66 2.53 -8.15 7.86
N GLU A 67 2.57 -9.48 7.84
CA GLU A 67 2.01 -10.30 6.74
C GLU A 67 0.64 -9.77 6.30
N LEU A 68 0.54 -9.45 5.01
CA LEU A 68 -0.59 -8.75 4.43
C LEU A 68 -1.42 -9.70 3.58
N ILE A 69 -2.73 -9.68 3.81
CA ILE A 69 -3.76 -10.25 2.95
C ILE A 69 -4.69 -9.10 2.56
N CYS A 70 -4.87 -8.87 1.27
CA CYS A 70 -5.70 -7.77 0.78
C CYS A 70 -6.39 -8.13 -0.54
N TYR A 71 -7.37 -7.32 -0.92
CA TYR A 71 -7.85 -7.29 -2.30
C TYR A 71 -6.98 -6.36 -3.13
N ALA A 72 -6.67 -6.76 -4.36
CA ALA A 72 -5.91 -6.04 -5.38
C ALA A 72 -6.55 -6.24 -6.76
#